data_AF-A0A7V0KQW3-F1
#
_entry.id   AF-A0A7V0KQW3-F1
#
_cell.length_a   1.000
_cell.length_b   1.000
_cell.length_c   1.000
_cell.angle_alpha   90.00
_cell.angle_beta   90.00
_cell.angle_gamma   90.00
#
_symmetry.space_group_name_H-M   'P 1'
#
loop_
_entity.id
_entity.type
_entity.pdbx_description
1 polymer ?
#
loop_
_entity_poly.entity_id
_entity_poly.type
_entity_poly.pdbx_seq_one_letter_code
_entity_poly.pdbx_strand_id
1 'polypeptide(L)'
;MSTSRDEMQEPKLTFRKFRNGDHDWRNWRKQIFEADHSFKCPTYVLRTPPCQGGCPAGEEIRGYLQIVRGIERPPADVGRQEYAFRRLTEANPFPSVMGRVCPAPCQDACNRNDVDDFVGINAVEQFIGDTAISEKFSYPAAQALGDKKVAIIGGGPAGLSAAYHLRRRGHASTIFDEHDELGGMMRYGLPRYRMPRDVLDREIQRILDLNGIEVRTGTRVG
;
A
#
# COMPACT_ATOMS: atom_id res chain seq x y z
N MET A 1 22.09 -54.80 27.91
CA MET A 1 21.79 -54.02 29.13
C MET A 1 20.30 -54.04 29.32
N SER A 2 19.83 -54.84 30.29
CA SER A 2 18.43 -54.90 30.70
C SER A 2 18.09 -53.65 31.51
N THR A 3 17.03 -52.95 31.12
CA THR A 3 16.46 -51.80 31.83
C THR A 3 16.25 -52.13 33.31
N SER A 4 16.65 -51.22 34.21
CA SER A 4 16.55 -51.48 35.65
C SER A 4 15.09 -51.55 36.10
N ARG A 5 14.79 -52.27 37.21
CA ARG A 5 13.42 -52.32 37.75
C ARG A 5 12.87 -50.94 38.11
N ASP A 6 13.76 -50.00 38.46
CA ASP A 6 13.40 -48.64 38.82
C ASP A 6 13.05 -47.81 37.56
N GLU A 7 13.78 -47.99 36.45
CA GLU A 7 13.43 -47.40 35.15
C GLU A 7 12.09 -47.91 34.58
N MET A 8 11.64 -49.10 34.99
CA MET A 8 10.32 -49.62 34.63
C MET A 8 9.18 -49.04 35.50
N GLN A 9 9.48 -48.48 36.66
CA GLN A 9 8.50 -47.86 37.56
C GLN A 9 8.32 -46.37 37.33
N GLU A 10 9.25 -45.71 36.62
CA GLU A 10 9.05 -44.32 36.19
C GLU A 10 7.89 -44.22 35.20
N PRO A 11 6.94 -43.29 35.40
CA PRO A 11 5.82 -43.12 34.48
C PRO A 11 6.36 -42.68 33.12
N LYS A 12 6.33 -43.60 32.14
CA LYS A 12 6.69 -43.30 30.75
C LYS A 12 5.94 -42.05 30.31
N LEU A 13 6.68 -41.03 29.88
CA LEU A 13 6.12 -39.81 29.30
C LEU A 13 5.22 -40.24 28.13
N THR A 14 3.91 -40.04 28.28
CA THR A 14 2.94 -40.31 27.22
C THR A 14 2.54 -39.00 26.57
N PHE A 15 2.17 -39.03 25.29
CA PHE A 15 1.57 -37.87 24.61
C PHE A 15 0.16 -37.52 25.12
N ARG A 16 -0.32 -38.24 26.15
CA ARG A 16 -1.68 -38.12 26.67
C ARG A 16 -1.71 -37.10 27.80
N LYS A 17 -2.39 -35.97 27.57
CA LYS A 17 -2.47 -34.84 28.51
C LYS A 17 -3.32 -35.12 29.76
N PHE A 18 -4.28 -36.06 29.70
CA PHE A 18 -5.21 -36.38 30.79
C PHE A 18 -5.32 -37.89 31.02
N ARG A 19 -5.62 -38.29 32.25
CA ARG A 19 -5.87 -39.69 32.63
C ARG A 19 -7.34 -40.07 32.33
N ASN A 20 -7.62 -41.36 32.18
CA ASN A 20 -9.01 -41.81 32.04
C ASN A 20 -9.78 -41.51 33.34
N GLY A 21 -10.93 -40.84 33.24
CA GLY A 21 -11.74 -40.40 34.39
C GLY A 21 -11.41 -38.99 34.91
N ASP A 22 -10.48 -38.30 34.25
CA ASP A 22 -10.14 -36.91 34.55
C ASP A 22 -11.18 -35.99 33.88
N HIS A 23 -12.07 -35.41 34.69
CA HIS A 23 -13.20 -34.58 34.24
C HIS A 23 -13.01 -33.08 34.55
N ASP A 24 -11.88 -32.72 35.14
CA ASP A 24 -11.64 -31.36 35.64
C ASP A 24 -11.14 -30.45 34.52
N TRP A 25 -12.07 -29.74 33.89
CA TRP A 25 -11.77 -28.80 32.81
C TRP A 25 -11.20 -27.50 33.38
N ARG A 26 -9.89 -27.29 33.23
CA ARG A 26 -9.25 -26.01 33.58
C ARG A 26 -9.91 -24.86 32.78
N ASN A 27 -10.04 -23.68 33.38
CA ASN A 27 -10.46 -22.46 32.67
C ASN A 27 -9.59 -22.24 31.41
N TRP A 28 -10.20 -21.87 30.27
CA TRP A 28 -9.52 -21.73 28.98
C TRP A 28 -8.25 -20.87 29.02
N ARG A 29 -8.22 -19.80 29.83
CA ARG A 29 -7.00 -18.98 30.02
C ARG A 29 -5.88 -19.79 30.66
N LYS A 30 -6.17 -20.60 31.68
CA LYS A 30 -5.22 -21.50 32.36
C LYS A 30 -4.83 -22.72 31.52
N GLN A 31 -5.51 -22.97 30.41
CA GLN A 31 -5.12 -24.01 29.44
C GLN A 31 -4.10 -23.50 28.42
N ILE A 32 -4.10 -22.19 28.17
CA ILE A 32 -3.27 -21.55 27.14
C ILE A 32 -2.04 -20.92 27.78
N PHE A 33 -2.22 -20.23 28.90
CA PHE A 33 -1.18 -19.49 29.61
C PHE A 33 -0.92 -20.11 30.97
N GLU A 34 0.34 -20.42 31.26
CA GLU A 34 0.84 -20.68 32.61
C GLU A 34 1.80 -19.53 32.94
N ALA A 35 1.36 -18.58 33.78
CA ALA A 35 2.11 -17.37 34.09
C ALA A 35 2.59 -16.62 32.82
N ASP A 36 3.90 -16.66 32.52
CA ASP A 36 4.58 -15.99 31.42
C ASP A 36 4.79 -16.87 30.18
N HIS A 37 4.49 -18.18 30.23
CA HIS A 37 4.63 -19.08 29.08
C HIS A 37 3.28 -19.54 28.49
N SER A 38 3.26 -19.66 27.15
CA SER A 38 2.13 -20.19 26.38
C SER A 38 2.55 -21.44 25.63
N PHE A 39 1.80 -22.54 25.80
CA PHE A 39 2.00 -23.77 25.02
C PHE A 39 1.48 -23.65 23.58
N LYS A 40 0.82 -22.53 23.24
CA LYS A 40 0.49 -22.19 21.87
C LYS A 40 1.61 -21.31 21.29
N CYS A 41 2.21 -21.78 20.20
CA CYS A 41 3.03 -20.93 19.34
C CYS A 41 2.16 -19.79 18.78
N PRO A 42 2.61 -18.52 18.88
CA PRO A 42 1.95 -17.42 18.19
C PRO A 42 1.87 -17.72 16.70
N THR A 43 0.65 -17.69 16.15
CA THR A 43 0.44 -17.74 14.71
C THR A 43 0.36 -16.31 14.21
N TYR A 44 1.31 -15.93 13.37
CA TYR A 44 1.27 -14.64 12.70
C TYR A 44 0.14 -14.66 11.68
N VAL A 45 -0.95 -13.97 11.99
CA VAL A 45 -2.07 -13.79 11.05
C VAL A 45 -1.81 -12.50 10.29
N LEU A 46 -1.61 -12.61 8.98
CA LEU A 46 -1.58 -11.44 8.12
C LEU A 46 -2.99 -10.86 8.07
N ARG A 47 -3.17 -9.66 8.65
CA ARG A 47 -4.42 -8.90 8.57
C ARG A 47 -4.15 -7.59 7.86
N THR A 48 -5.07 -7.20 6.98
CA THR A 48 -5.05 -5.89 6.35
C THR A 48 -5.19 -4.81 7.43
N PRO A 49 -4.26 -3.85 7.52
CA PRO A 49 -4.39 -2.70 8.41
C PRO A 49 -5.69 -1.95 8.08
N PRO A 50 -6.44 -1.44 9.09
CA PRO A 50 -7.74 -0.85 8.83
C PRO A 50 -7.65 0.43 7.99
N CYS A 51 -6.56 1.21 8.12
CA CYS A 51 -6.29 2.34 7.23
C CYS A 51 -6.15 1.93 5.76
N GLN A 52 -5.46 0.82 5.48
CA GLN A 52 -5.34 0.25 4.13
C GLN A 52 -6.69 -0.30 3.65
N GLY A 53 -7.45 -0.96 4.52
CA GLY A 53 -8.80 -1.43 4.20
C GLY A 53 -9.79 -0.29 3.91
N GLY A 54 -9.57 0.89 4.50
CA GLY A 54 -10.36 2.09 4.25
C GLY A 54 -9.92 2.90 3.02
N CYS A 55 -8.74 2.60 2.44
CA CYS A 55 -8.24 3.31 1.26
C CYS A 55 -8.84 2.74 -0.03
N PRO A 56 -9.63 3.51 -0.80
CA PRO A 56 -10.22 3.01 -2.06
C PRO A 56 -9.17 2.68 -3.13
N ALA A 57 -8.01 3.34 -3.08
CA ALA A 57 -6.90 3.07 -3.99
C ALA A 57 -6.12 1.79 -3.62
N GLY A 58 -6.34 1.24 -2.41
CA GLY A 58 -5.64 0.06 -1.92
C GLY A 58 -4.17 0.30 -1.58
N GLU A 59 -3.80 1.52 -1.21
CA GLU A 59 -2.43 1.88 -0.83
C GLU A 59 -1.93 1.09 0.37
N GLU A 60 -0.65 0.71 0.34
CA GLU A 60 0.02 0.05 1.45
C GLU A 60 0.49 1.08 2.49
N ILE A 61 -0.49 1.68 3.19
CA ILE A 61 -0.30 2.80 4.12
C ILE A 61 0.66 2.45 5.25
N ARG A 62 0.57 1.23 5.77
CA ARG A 62 1.43 0.81 6.88
C ARG A 62 2.90 0.83 6.47
N GLY A 63 3.26 0.28 5.32
CA GLY A 63 4.68 0.19 4.94
C GLY A 63 5.26 1.52 4.51
N TYR A 64 4.57 2.38 3.75
CA TYR A 64 5.17 3.69 3.48
C TYR A 64 5.34 4.53 4.77
N LEU A 65 4.44 4.40 5.76
CA LEU A 65 4.63 5.02 7.08
C LEU A 65 5.80 4.40 7.85
N GLN A 66 5.99 3.08 7.77
CA GLN A 66 7.14 2.41 8.38
C GLN A 66 8.46 2.83 7.73
N ILE A 67 8.49 3.04 6.42
CA ILE A 67 9.65 3.55 5.69
C ILE A 67 9.96 4.98 6.14
N VAL A 68 8.97 5.86 6.16
CA VAL A 68 9.14 7.26 6.62
C VAL A 68 9.68 7.30 8.06
N ARG A 69 9.14 6.45 8.94
CA ARG A 69 9.61 6.32 10.34
C ARG A 69 10.99 5.65 10.48
N GLY A 70 11.50 5.03 9.43
CA GLY A 70 12.79 4.32 9.44
C GLY A 70 12.76 2.95 10.13
N ILE A 71 11.56 2.38 10.33
CA ILE A 71 11.38 0.99 10.79
C ILE A 71 11.75 0.04 9.65
N GLU A 72 11.16 0.27 8.48
CA GLU A 72 11.53 -0.43 7.25
C GLU A 72 12.68 0.32 6.59
N ARG A 73 13.78 -0.38 6.31
CA ARG A 73 14.97 0.21 5.70
C ARG A 73 14.95 -0.01 4.19
N PRO A 74 15.30 1.01 3.39
CA PRO A 74 15.41 0.84 1.96
C PRO A 74 16.60 -0.08 1.59
N PRO A 75 16.61 -0.64 0.36
CA PRO A 75 17.81 -1.22 -0.24
C PRO A 75 18.99 -0.24 -0.23
N ALA A 76 20.22 -0.76 -0.30
CA ALA A 76 21.45 0.02 -0.11
C ALA A 76 21.65 1.18 -1.11
N ASP A 77 21.03 1.07 -2.29
CA ASP A 77 21.16 1.98 -3.43
C ASP A 77 20.01 3.00 -3.55
N VAL A 78 18.98 2.91 -2.70
CA VAL A 78 17.78 3.77 -2.80
C VAL A 78 17.64 4.64 -1.55
N GLY A 79 17.47 5.95 -1.75
CA GLY A 79 17.17 6.87 -0.66
C GLY A 79 15.84 6.54 0.02
N ARG A 80 15.74 6.75 1.34
CA ARG A 80 14.50 6.44 2.10
C ARG A 80 13.26 7.13 1.55
N GLN A 81 13.39 8.39 1.13
CA GLN A 81 12.27 9.17 0.56
C GLN A 81 11.82 8.59 -0.79
N GLU A 82 12.75 8.25 -1.67
CA GLU A 82 12.45 7.61 -2.94
C GLU A 82 11.81 6.23 -2.72
N TYR A 83 12.29 5.47 -1.73
CA TYR A 83 11.72 4.18 -1.39
C TYR A 83 10.26 4.28 -0.91
N ALA A 84 9.95 5.27 -0.06
CA ALA A 84 8.57 5.54 0.36
C ALA A 84 7.68 5.94 -0.83
N PHE A 85 8.20 6.79 -1.73
CA PHE A 85 7.51 7.17 -2.97
C PHE A 85 7.22 5.96 -3.86
N ARG A 86 8.21 5.08 -4.07
CA ARG A 86 8.04 3.85 -4.84
C ARG A 86 6.97 2.94 -4.22
N ARG A 87 6.97 2.76 -2.89
CA ARG A 87 5.95 1.96 -2.19
C ARG A 87 4.54 2.54 -2.36
N LEU A 88 4.37 3.84 -2.17
CA LEU A 88 3.07 4.50 -2.31
C LEU A 88 2.54 4.37 -3.75
N THR A 89 3.42 4.60 -4.72
CA THR A 89 3.05 4.60 -6.14
C THR A 89 2.80 3.20 -6.71
N GLU A 90 3.04 2.14 -5.95
CA GLU A 90 2.58 0.79 -6.34
C GLU A 90 1.06 0.75 -6.57
N ALA A 91 0.28 1.53 -5.83
CA ALA A 91 -1.17 1.60 -5.97
C ALA A 91 -1.63 2.91 -6.64
N ASN A 92 -1.14 4.05 -6.14
CA ASN A 92 -1.63 5.38 -6.51
C ASN A 92 -0.53 6.23 -7.20
N PRO A 93 -0.66 6.58 -8.49
CA PRO A 93 0.35 7.37 -9.19
C PRO A 93 0.36 8.86 -8.82
N PHE A 94 -0.60 9.36 -8.02
CA PHE A 94 -0.79 10.79 -7.73
C PHE A 94 -0.62 11.15 -6.24
N PRO A 95 0.51 10.85 -5.58
CA PRO A 95 0.67 11.14 -4.15
C PRO A 95 0.49 12.63 -3.80
N SER A 96 1.00 13.54 -4.63
CA SER A 96 0.96 14.97 -4.33
C SER A 96 -0.46 15.54 -4.49
N VAL A 97 -1.19 15.12 -5.52
CA VAL A 97 -2.60 15.51 -5.71
C VAL A 97 -3.50 14.84 -4.67
N MET A 98 -3.38 13.53 -4.45
CA MET A 98 -4.26 12.80 -3.51
C MET A 98 -4.06 13.27 -2.07
N GLY A 99 -2.84 13.55 -1.63
CA GLY A 99 -2.59 14.13 -0.31
C GLY A 99 -3.29 15.49 -0.06
N ARG A 100 -3.60 16.25 -1.13
CA ARG A 100 -4.30 17.55 -1.06
C ARG A 100 -5.82 17.45 -1.16
N VAL A 101 -6.34 16.51 -1.94
CA VAL A 101 -7.76 16.52 -2.36
C VAL A 101 -8.55 15.33 -1.82
N CYS A 102 -7.87 14.27 -1.37
CA CYS A 102 -8.52 13.10 -0.82
C CYS A 102 -9.30 13.46 0.46
N PRO A 103 -10.54 12.97 0.64
CA PRO A 103 -11.28 13.11 1.89
C PRO A 103 -10.70 12.23 3.02
N ALA A 104 -9.63 11.48 2.75
CA ALA A 104 -8.89 10.65 3.69
C ALA A 104 -9.72 9.64 4.51
N PRO A 105 -10.53 8.76 3.86
CA PRO A 105 -11.26 7.69 4.55
C PRO A 105 -10.35 6.70 5.29
N CYS A 106 -9.07 6.66 4.92
CA CYS A 106 -8.04 5.91 5.63
C CYS A 106 -7.75 6.43 7.04
N GLN A 107 -7.99 7.72 7.30
CA GLN A 107 -7.88 8.34 8.61
C GLN A 107 -9.09 8.03 9.48
N ASP A 108 -10.31 8.03 8.90
CA ASP A 108 -11.53 7.61 9.59
C ASP A 108 -11.45 6.15 10.07
N ALA A 109 -10.86 5.27 9.24
CA ALA A 109 -10.65 3.86 9.58
C ALA A 109 -9.46 3.61 10.52
N CYS A 110 -8.72 4.64 10.95
CA CYS A 110 -7.52 4.45 11.76
C CYS A 110 -7.87 3.90 13.16
N ASN A 111 -7.21 2.81 13.57
CA ASN A 111 -7.38 2.26 14.93
C ASN A 111 -6.91 3.21 16.05
N ARG A 112 -6.15 4.25 15.71
CA ARG A 112 -5.72 5.27 16.66
C ARG A 112 -6.85 6.20 17.11
N ASN A 113 -7.95 6.25 16.34
CA ASN A 113 -9.17 6.97 16.71
C ASN A 113 -9.78 6.49 18.04
N ASP A 114 -9.50 5.23 18.44
CA ASP A 114 -9.93 4.68 19.73
C ASP A 114 -9.06 5.12 20.92
N VAL A 115 -7.96 5.83 20.66
CA VAL A 115 -6.98 6.26 21.69
C VAL A 115 -6.94 7.78 21.81
N ASP A 116 -6.62 8.47 20.71
CA ASP A 116 -6.60 9.93 20.65
C ASP A 116 -7.12 10.44 19.31
N ASP A 117 -6.27 10.48 18.28
CA ASP A 117 -6.58 11.01 16.96
C ASP A 117 -5.89 10.19 15.87
N PHE A 118 -6.33 10.32 14.63
CA PHE A 118 -5.78 9.58 13.50
C PHE A 118 -4.32 9.95 13.24
N VAL A 119 -3.62 9.04 12.57
CA VAL A 119 -2.33 9.38 11.96
C VAL A 119 -2.57 10.31 10.78
N GLY A 120 -1.78 11.38 10.64
CA GLY A 120 -1.80 12.33 9.50
C GLY A 120 -1.40 11.71 8.16
N ILE A 121 -2.07 10.64 7.73
CA ILE A 121 -1.79 9.83 6.54
C ILE A 121 -1.78 10.71 5.28
N ASN A 122 -2.81 11.53 5.08
CA ASN A 122 -2.89 12.40 3.90
C ASN A 122 -1.75 13.43 3.84
N ALA A 123 -1.34 13.98 4.99
CA ALA A 123 -0.25 14.94 5.07
C ALA A 123 1.11 14.27 4.77
N VAL A 124 1.30 13.02 5.21
CA VAL A 124 2.50 12.24 4.88
C VAL A 124 2.51 11.88 3.39
N GLU A 125 1.38 11.46 2.83
CA GLU A 125 1.23 11.22 1.38
C GLU A 125 1.58 12.47 0.58
N GLN A 126 1.03 13.64 0.96
CA GLN A 126 1.34 14.91 0.34
C GLN A 126 2.84 15.21 0.42
N PHE A 127 3.46 15.04 1.59
CA PHE A 127 4.89 15.27 1.79
C PHE A 127 5.75 14.36 0.89
N ILE A 128 5.42 13.07 0.79
CA ILE A 128 6.11 12.12 -0.09
C ILE A 128 6.00 12.57 -1.55
N GLY A 129 4.79 12.95 -2.00
CA GLY A 129 4.56 13.42 -3.37
C GLY A 129 5.30 14.72 -3.69
N ASP A 130 5.28 15.68 -2.78
CA ASP A 130 5.96 16.98 -2.93
C ASP A 130 7.48 16.80 -2.95
N THR A 131 8.02 15.92 -2.10
CA THR A 131 9.44 15.55 -2.12
C THR A 131 9.82 14.88 -3.43
N ALA A 132 8.98 13.97 -3.95
CA ALA A 132 9.23 13.34 -5.23
C ALA A 132 9.20 14.34 -6.40
N ILE A 133 8.47 15.45 -6.26
CA ILE A 133 8.49 16.56 -7.21
C ILE A 133 9.77 17.37 -7.09
N SER A 134 10.22 17.71 -5.87
CA SER A 134 11.44 18.52 -5.65
C SER A 134 12.71 17.77 -6.07
N GLU A 135 12.81 16.51 -5.68
CA GLU A 135 13.96 15.64 -5.95
C GLU A 135 13.88 14.96 -7.33
N LYS A 136 12.81 15.23 -8.09
CA LYS A 136 12.57 14.69 -9.44
C LYS A 136 12.63 13.16 -9.49
N PHE A 137 12.04 12.49 -8.50
CA PHE A 137 11.94 11.04 -8.52
C PHE A 137 11.08 10.57 -9.69
N SER A 138 11.54 9.53 -10.36
CA SER A 138 10.84 8.84 -11.44
C SER A 138 10.20 7.55 -10.94
N TYR A 139 9.21 7.05 -11.68
CA TYR A 139 8.68 5.73 -11.40
C TYR A 139 9.72 4.65 -11.74
N PRO A 140 9.64 3.47 -11.10
CA PRO A 140 10.48 2.33 -11.45
C PRO A 140 10.40 2.00 -12.94
N ALA A 141 11.50 1.51 -13.50
CA ALA A 141 11.57 1.08 -14.89
C ALA A 141 10.43 0.10 -15.20
N ALA A 142 9.60 0.46 -16.19
CA ALA A 142 8.48 -0.37 -16.58
C ALA A 142 8.94 -1.55 -17.46
N GLN A 143 8.15 -2.62 -17.49
CA GLN A 143 8.46 -3.84 -18.25
C GLN A 143 8.68 -3.56 -19.75
N ALA A 144 9.30 -4.48 -20.48
CA ALA A 144 9.38 -4.38 -21.94
C ALA A 144 7.98 -4.26 -22.55
N LEU A 145 7.87 -3.51 -23.65
CA LEU A 145 6.59 -3.37 -24.36
C LEU A 145 6.22 -4.70 -25.02
N GLY A 146 4.97 -5.12 -24.84
CA GLY A 146 4.35 -6.19 -25.59
C GLY A 146 3.92 -5.75 -26.98
N ASP A 147 3.17 -6.63 -27.64
CA ASP A 147 2.63 -6.48 -28.99
C ASP A 147 1.29 -5.71 -29.05
N LYS A 148 0.62 -5.55 -27.90
CA LYS A 148 -0.71 -4.92 -27.81
C LYS A 148 -0.62 -3.45 -27.42
N LYS A 149 -1.49 -2.64 -28.05
CA LYS A 149 -1.68 -1.21 -27.76
C LYS A 149 -3.12 -0.93 -27.34
N VAL A 150 -3.30 -0.14 -26.29
CA VAL A 150 -4.60 0.17 -25.68
C VAL A 150 -5.00 1.63 -25.95
N ALA A 151 -6.23 1.86 -26.40
CA ALA A 151 -6.80 3.20 -26.47
C ALA A 151 -7.51 3.55 -25.15
N ILE A 152 -7.23 4.73 -24.61
CA ILE A 152 -7.84 5.24 -23.38
C ILE A 152 -8.62 6.50 -23.76
N ILE A 153 -9.93 6.50 -23.49
CA ILE A 153 -10.81 7.65 -23.77
C ILE A 153 -10.97 8.44 -22.48
N GLY A 154 -10.45 9.66 -22.46
CA GLY A 154 -10.40 10.58 -21.32
C GLY A 154 -9.03 10.61 -20.63
N GLY A 155 -8.45 11.79 -20.54
CA GLY A 155 -7.18 12.12 -19.86
C GLY A 155 -7.35 12.57 -18.41
N GLY A 156 -8.43 12.15 -17.75
CA GLY A 156 -8.68 12.41 -16.33
C GLY A 156 -7.90 11.49 -15.38
N PRO A 157 -8.17 11.53 -14.07
CA PRO A 157 -7.48 10.69 -13.08
C PRO A 157 -7.56 9.21 -13.40
N ALA A 158 -8.73 8.72 -13.83
CA ALA A 158 -8.94 7.33 -14.20
C ALA A 158 -8.12 6.92 -15.42
N GLY A 159 -8.13 7.73 -16.49
CA GLY A 159 -7.40 7.43 -17.72
C GLY A 159 -5.89 7.47 -17.54
N LEU A 160 -5.39 8.46 -16.80
CA LEU A 160 -3.96 8.55 -16.47
C LEU A 160 -3.51 7.41 -15.55
N SER A 161 -4.32 7.05 -14.54
CA SER A 161 -4.04 5.89 -13.68
C SER A 161 -4.04 4.58 -14.47
N ALA A 162 -4.99 4.42 -15.39
CA ALA A 162 -5.01 3.27 -16.31
C ALA A 162 -3.76 3.24 -17.19
N ALA A 163 -3.34 4.35 -17.78
CA ALA A 163 -2.12 4.44 -18.59
C ALA A 163 -0.87 4.05 -17.78
N TYR A 164 -0.74 4.56 -16.55
CA TYR A 164 0.34 4.21 -15.62
C TYR A 164 0.38 2.70 -15.32
N HIS A 165 -0.76 2.12 -14.96
CA HIS A 165 -0.88 0.72 -14.57
C HIS A 165 -0.74 -0.25 -15.75
N LEU A 166 -1.24 0.12 -16.93
CA LEU A 166 -1.02 -0.61 -18.18
C LEU A 166 0.46 -0.59 -18.55
N ARG A 167 1.09 0.57 -18.42
CA ARG A 167 2.49 0.71 -18.75
C ARG A 167 3.37 -0.14 -17.82
N ARG A 168 3.12 -0.15 -16.51
CA ARG A 168 3.82 -1.04 -15.57
C ARG A 168 3.71 -2.53 -15.89
N ARG A 169 2.62 -2.93 -16.56
CA ARG A 169 2.39 -4.31 -17.03
C ARG A 169 2.93 -4.58 -18.44
N GLY A 170 3.64 -3.63 -19.05
CA GLY A 170 4.26 -3.82 -20.37
C GLY A 170 3.35 -3.47 -21.56
N HIS A 171 2.24 -2.77 -21.36
CA HIS A 171 1.35 -2.38 -22.46
C HIS A 171 1.58 -0.92 -22.89
N ALA A 172 1.62 -0.69 -24.20
CA ALA A 172 1.57 0.65 -24.77
C ALA A 172 0.14 1.19 -24.72
N SER A 173 -0.02 2.51 -24.59
CA SER A 173 -1.34 3.14 -24.61
C SER A 173 -1.35 4.48 -25.34
N THR A 174 -2.52 4.84 -25.89
CA THR A 174 -2.78 6.18 -26.41
C THR A 174 -3.98 6.77 -25.66
N ILE A 175 -3.77 7.92 -25.03
CA ILE A 175 -4.80 8.69 -24.33
C ILE A 175 -5.41 9.68 -25.31
N PHE A 176 -6.72 9.66 -25.45
CA PHE A 176 -7.51 10.62 -26.21
C PHE A 176 -8.27 11.50 -25.23
N ASP A 177 -8.16 12.82 -25.33
CA ASP A 177 -8.96 13.76 -24.53
C ASP A 177 -9.56 14.83 -25.44
N GLU A 178 -10.79 15.27 -25.13
CA GLU A 178 -11.47 16.34 -25.87
C GLU A 178 -10.92 17.73 -25.52
N HIS A 179 -10.32 17.90 -24.35
CA HIS A 179 -9.75 19.16 -23.90
C HIS A 179 -8.29 19.30 -24.36
N ASP A 180 -7.78 20.54 -24.31
CA ASP A 180 -6.41 20.87 -24.71
C ASP A 180 -5.35 20.35 -23.74
N GLU A 181 -5.68 20.27 -22.45
CA GLU A 181 -4.79 19.81 -21.39
C GLU A 181 -5.37 18.60 -20.64
N LEU A 182 -4.50 17.64 -20.30
CA LEU A 182 -4.84 16.47 -19.49
C LEU A 182 -5.10 16.82 -18.02
N GLY A 183 -5.82 15.96 -17.32
CA GLY A 183 -6.13 16.08 -15.89
C GLY A 183 -7.62 16.02 -15.59
N GLY A 184 -8.48 16.14 -16.60
CA GLY A 184 -9.94 16.01 -16.48
C GLY A 184 -10.50 16.83 -15.31
N MET A 185 -11.36 16.22 -14.48
CA MET A 185 -11.97 16.89 -13.33
C MET A 185 -10.97 17.37 -12.27
N MET A 186 -9.76 16.81 -12.20
CA MET A 186 -8.72 17.40 -11.36
C MET A 186 -8.44 18.81 -11.90
N ARG A 187 -8.06 18.94 -13.17
CA ARG A 187 -7.76 20.24 -13.80
C ARG A 187 -8.97 21.16 -13.86
N TYR A 188 -10.08 20.72 -14.42
CA TYR A 188 -11.18 21.61 -14.78
C TYR A 188 -12.21 21.79 -13.65
N GLY A 189 -12.26 20.86 -12.69
CA GLY A 189 -13.21 20.89 -11.58
C GLY A 189 -12.65 21.52 -10.30
N LEU A 190 -11.37 21.31 -9.98
CA LEU A 190 -10.81 21.74 -8.70
C LEU A 190 -10.18 23.15 -8.76
N PRO A 191 -10.49 24.03 -7.78
CA PRO A 191 -9.87 25.34 -7.66
C PRO A 191 -8.36 25.28 -7.49
N ARG A 192 -7.65 26.28 -8.05
CA ARG A 192 -6.18 26.34 -8.06
C ARG A 192 -5.52 26.38 -6.68
N TYR A 193 -6.19 26.96 -5.68
CA TYR A 193 -5.64 27.03 -4.32
C TYR A 193 -5.63 25.67 -3.62
N ARG A 194 -6.56 24.76 -3.98
CA ARG A 194 -6.61 23.40 -3.45
C ARG A 194 -5.76 22.45 -4.30
N MET A 195 -5.72 22.68 -5.60
CA MET A 195 -4.92 21.91 -6.54
C MET A 195 -4.11 22.85 -7.45
N PRO A 196 -2.85 23.13 -7.06
CA PRO A 196 -1.92 23.92 -7.86
C PRO A 196 -1.63 23.24 -9.20
N ARG A 197 -1.67 24.01 -10.30
CA ARG A 197 -1.51 23.45 -11.65
C ARG A 197 -0.10 22.93 -11.87
N ASP A 198 0.90 23.61 -11.35
CA ASP A 198 2.30 23.18 -11.42
C ASP A 198 2.52 21.80 -10.77
N VAL A 199 1.85 21.53 -9.65
CA VAL A 199 1.89 20.22 -8.99
C VAL A 199 1.25 19.15 -9.87
N LEU A 200 0.04 19.41 -10.37
CA LEU A 200 -0.67 18.47 -11.24
C LEU A 200 0.10 18.20 -12.54
N ASP A 201 0.62 19.24 -13.18
CA ASP A 201 1.38 19.15 -14.42
C ASP A 201 2.61 18.26 -14.23
N ARG A 202 3.32 18.39 -13.10
CA ARG A 202 4.48 17.56 -12.78
C ARG A 202 4.10 16.10 -12.52
N GLU A 203 2.99 15.81 -11.85
CA GLU A 203 2.56 14.42 -11.66
C GLU A 203 2.07 13.78 -12.96
N ILE A 204 1.32 14.52 -13.79
CA ILE A 204 0.93 14.06 -15.13
C ILE A 204 2.18 13.78 -15.96
N GLN A 205 3.13 14.73 -16.00
CA GLN A 205 4.34 14.58 -16.78
C GLN A 205 5.15 13.35 -16.35
N ARG A 206 5.27 13.10 -15.04
CA ARG A 206 5.95 11.90 -14.53
C ARG A 206 5.34 10.59 -15.08
N ILE A 207 4.03 10.56 -15.29
CA ILE A 207 3.36 9.41 -15.92
C ILE A 207 3.72 9.35 -17.41
N LEU A 208 3.66 10.47 -18.12
CA LEU A 208 3.95 10.55 -19.55
C LEU A 208 5.42 10.30 -19.90
N ASP A 209 6.34 10.55 -18.95
CA ASP A 209 7.76 10.24 -19.09
C ASP A 209 8.03 8.73 -19.17
N LEU A 210 7.04 7.89 -18.81
CA LEU A 210 7.09 6.47 -19.12
C LEU A 210 6.92 6.27 -20.63
N ASN A 211 7.90 5.60 -21.25
CA ASN A 211 7.86 5.29 -22.66
C ASN A 211 6.60 4.50 -23.07
N GLY A 212 6.12 4.66 -24.31
CA GLY A 212 4.98 3.90 -24.82
C GLY A 212 3.61 4.43 -24.40
N ILE A 213 3.54 5.63 -23.82
CA ILE A 213 2.31 6.39 -23.61
C ILE A 213 2.27 7.53 -24.63
N GLU A 214 1.27 7.54 -25.49
CA GLU A 214 1.00 8.61 -26.45
C GLU A 214 -0.22 9.41 -26.01
N VAL A 215 -0.25 10.69 -26.35
CA VAL A 215 -1.34 11.60 -26.00
C VAL A 215 -1.87 12.29 -27.26
N ARG A 216 -3.21 12.33 -27.39
CA ARG A 216 -3.94 13.05 -28.42
C ARG A 216 -5.04 13.88 -27.77
N THR A 217 -4.72 15.14 -27.48
CA THR A 217 -5.67 16.15 -26.97
C THR A 217 -6.50 16.74 -28.12
N GLY A 218 -7.54 17.51 -27.78
CA GLY A 218 -8.47 18.09 -28.77
C GLY A 218 -9.22 17.04 -29.61
N THR A 219 -9.26 15.78 -29.16
CA THR A 219 -9.88 14.66 -29.88
C THR A 219 -11.11 14.18 -29.12
N ARG A 220 -12.28 14.65 -29.56
CA ARG A 220 -13.56 14.10 -29.11
C ARG A 220 -13.82 12.77 -29.82
N VAL A 221 -14.08 11.72 -29.03
CA VAL A 221 -14.48 10.40 -29.53
C VAL A 221 -16.00 10.29 -29.41
N GLY A 222 -16.70 10.19 -30.55
CA GLY A 222 -18.17 10.22 -30.64
C GLY A 222 -18.62 11.39 -31.50
#